data_AF-A0A8S1UML8-F1
#
_entry.id   AF-A0A8S1UML8-F1
#
_cell.length_a   1.000
_cell.length_b   1.000
_cell.length_c   1.000
_cell.angle_alpha   90.00
_cell.angle_beta   90.00
_cell.angle_gamma   90.00
#
_symmetry.space_group_name_H-M   'P 1'
#
loop_
_entity.id
_entity.type
_entity.pdbx_description
1 polymer ?
#
loop_
_entity_poly.entity_id
_entity_poly.type
_entity_poly.pdbx_seq_one_letter_code
_entity_poly.pdbx_strand_id
1 'polypeptide(L)'
;MTDFQLCKKLFCFEQKWQEHGTINIEVEMWDQIKTQITKMKIQIIKTQDNEIIYVNDGIILRVQSLQDVLNNPQNFTNLEQIQKLQWKKENEINMMKIVKSMAFWNGKVLKDVGGYFLDGQKQGFWREIIDNYWSQAEVYVIGEYNKNKKVGVWKYIFHNNIIGLGQYNYQGQRIAKWIQLRDRFSN
;
A
#
# COMPACT_ATOMS: atom_id res chain seq x y z
N MET A 1 -6.92 5.30 -13.29
CA MET A 1 -6.30 5.76 -12.03
C MET A 1 -4.84 5.35 -12.08
N THR A 2 -4.01 6.16 -12.70
CA THR A 2 -2.58 5.94 -12.96
C THR A 2 -1.75 6.81 -12.02
N ASP A 3 -0.47 6.51 -11.82
CA ASP A 3 0.49 7.09 -10.85
C ASP A 3 0.45 8.62 -10.66
N PHE A 4 -0.10 9.37 -11.62
CA PHE A 4 -0.44 10.79 -11.48
C PHE A 4 -1.38 11.10 -10.30
N GLN A 5 -2.27 10.18 -9.92
CA GLN A 5 -3.15 10.36 -8.75
C GLN A 5 -2.42 10.08 -7.43
N LEU A 6 -1.43 9.19 -7.40
CA LEU A 6 -0.64 8.93 -6.20
C LEU A 6 0.34 10.09 -5.96
N CYS A 7 0.98 10.58 -7.03
CA CYS A 7 1.82 11.77 -7.00
C CYS A 7 1.00 13.02 -6.66
N LYS A 8 -0.21 13.20 -7.22
CA LYS A 8 -1.14 14.25 -6.79
C LYS A 8 -1.58 14.08 -5.33
N LYS A 9 -1.76 12.86 -4.82
CA LYS A 9 -2.13 12.65 -3.42
C LYS A 9 -0.99 13.03 -2.48
N LEU A 10 0.25 12.60 -2.74
CA LEU A 10 1.43 13.01 -1.96
C LEU A 10 1.67 14.51 -2.07
N PHE A 11 1.53 15.09 -3.26
CA PHE A 11 1.63 16.53 -3.47
C PHE A 11 0.50 17.30 -2.77
N CYS A 12 -0.73 16.77 -2.79
CA CYS A 12 -1.85 17.29 -2.00
C CYS A 12 -1.61 17.13 -0.50
N PHE A 13 -0.92 16.08 -0.06
CA PHE A 13 -0.43 16.00 1.30
C PHE A 13 0.56 17.15 1.52
N GLU A 14 1.68 17.22 0.82
CA GLU A 14 2.69 18.28 1.04
C GLU A 14 2.09 19.70 1.12
N GLN A 15 1.12 20.04 0.27
CA GLN A 15 0.38 21.31 0.37
C GLN A 15 -0.43 21.45 1.66
N LYS A 16 -1.23 20.44 2.04
CA LYS A 16 -2.02 20.44 3.28
C LYS A 16 -1.17 20.47 4.55
N TRP A 17 0.02 19.89 4.49
CA TRP A 17 0.95 19.85 5.61
C TRP A 17 1.54 21.23 5.92
N GLN A 18 1.77 22.06 4.90
CA GLN A 18 2.34 23.40 5.03
C GLN A 18 1.48 24.36 5.87
N GLU A 19 0.17 24.11 5.96
CA GLU A 19 -0.77 25.01 6.64
C GLU A 19 -1.02 24.65 8.11
N HIS A 20 -1.00 23.35 8.46
CA HIS A 20 -1.54 22.90 9.76
C HIS A 20 -0.70 21.85 10.51
N GLY A 21 0.34 21.27 9.90
CA GLY A 21 1.18 20.23 10.54
C GLY A 21 0.44 18.95 10.97
N THR A 22 -0.88 18.89 10.83
CA THR A 22 -1.77 17.79 11.22
C THR A 22 -2.90 17.66 10.21
N ILE A 23 -3.22 16.42 9.81
CA ILE A 23 -4.31 16.10 8.90
C ILE A 23 -5.20 15.02 9.53
N ASN A 24 -6.52 15.23 9.48
CA ASN A 24 -7.48 14.20 9.85
C ASN A 24 -7.84 13.35 8.63
N ILE A 25 -7.80 12.03 8.77
CA ILE A 25 -8.27 11.08 7.75
C ILE A 25 -9.27 10.11 8.34
N GLU A 26 -10.11 9.54 7.49
CA GLU A 26 -11.01 8.44 7.84
C GLU A 26 -10.35 7.12 7.43
N VAL A 27 -10.32 6.16 8.35
CA VAL A 27 -9.80 4.80 8.11
C VAL A 27 -10.85 3.76 8.47
N GLU A 28 -10.79 2.64 7.78
CA GLU A 28 -11.64 1.47 7.96
C GLU A 28 -11.02 0.51 8.98
N MET A 29 -11.86 -0.12 9.81
CA MET A 29 -11.48 -1.24 10.65
C MET A 29 -12.57 -2.30 10.63
N TRP A 30 -12.20 -3.55 10.88
CA TRP A 30 -13.18 -4.59 11.15
C TRP A 30 -13.61 -4.58 12.62
N ASP A 31 -14.89 -4.34 12.86
CA ASP A 31 -15.51 -4.47 14.18
C ASP A 31 -15.92 -5.93 14.40
N GLN A 32 -15.19 -6.62 15.28
CA GLN A 32 -15.44 -8.05 15.56
C GLN A 32 -16.80 -8.29 16.22
N ILE A 33 -17.30 -7.34 17.01
CA ILE A 33 -18.58 -7.48 17.73
C ILE A 33 -19.74 -7.30 16.75
N LYS A 34 -19.64 -6.30 15.87
CA LYS A 34 -20.67 -6.01 14.87
C LYS A 34 -20.53 -6.83 13.58
N THR A 35 -19.44 -7.57 13.43
CA THR A 35 -19.12 -8.35 12.22
C THR A 35 -19.21 -7.53 10.94
N GLN A 36 -18.73 -6.28 10.99
CA GLN A 36 -18.80 -5.36 9.86
C GLN A 36 -17.61 -4.41 9.84
N ILE A 37 -17.36 -3.81 8.67
CA ILE A 37 -16.41 -2.72 8.56
C ILE A 37 -17.02 -1.46 9.17
N THR A 38 -16.30 -0.83 10.09
CA THR A 38 -16.62 0.47 10.65
C THR A 38 -15.55 1.48 10.25
N LYS A 39 -15.88 2.76 10.37
CA LYS A 39 -14.97 3.86 10.04
C LYS A 39 -14.67 4.67 11.27
N MET A 40 -13.45 5.16 11.36
CA MET A 40 -13.00 6.05 12.42
C MET A 40 -12.13 7.17 11.86
N LYS A 41 -12.00 8.26 12.60
CA LYS A 41 -11.08 9.35 12.26
C LYS A 41 -9.77 9.18 13.01
N ILE A 42 -8.65 9.39 12.33
CA ILE A 42 -7.33 9.45 12.94
C ILE A 42 -6.60 10.72 12.47
N GLN A 43 -5.58 11.10 13.23
CA GLN A 43 -4.68 12.20 12.92
C GLN A 43 -3.38 11.69 12.33
N ILE A 44 -2.86 12.42 11.34
CA ILE A 44 -1.53 12.24 10.77
C ILE A 44 -0.72 13.52 11.06
N ILE A 45 0.41 13.40 11.74
CA ILE A 45 1.22 14.51 12.27
C ILE A 45 2.66 14.41 11.76
N LYS A 46 3.28 15.54 11.42
CA LYS A 46 4.65 15.65 10.87
C LYS A 46 5.42 16.19 12.02
N THR A 47 6.50 15.52 12.35
CA THR A 47 7.47 16.09 13.26
C THR A 47 8.45 16.96 12.48
N GLN A 48 9.19 17.77 13.24
CA GLN A 48 10.34 18.52 12.70
C GLN A 48 11.46 17.57 12.28
N ASP A 49 11.54 16.38 12.89
CA ASP A 49 12.49 15.32 12.58
C ASP A 49 12.15 14.53 11.31
N ASN A 50 11.23 15.05 10.47
CA ASN A 50 10.73 14.39 9.28
C ASN A 50 10.16 12.99 9.56
N GLU A 51 9.40 12.86 10.63
CA GLU A 51 8.59 11.67 10.89
C GLU A 51 7.12 11.93 10.59
N ILE A 52 6.39 10.87 10.27
CA ILE A 52 4.94 10.84 10.16
C ILE A 52 4.40 9.97 11.29
N ILE A 53 3.57 10.55 12.14
CA ILE A 53 2.93 9.90 13.28
C ILE A 53 1.44 9.76 13.00
N TYR A 54 0.92 8.55 13.20
CA TYR A 54 -0.51 8.25 13.14
C TYR A 54 -1.04 8.17 14.56
N VAL A 55 -2.07 8.96 14.88
CA VAL A 55 -2.62 9.08 16.25
C VAL A 55 -4.12 8.86 16.23
N ASN A 56 -4.63 8.10 17.20
CA ASN A 56 -6.06 8.02 17.50
C ASN A 56 -6.32 8.32 18.97
N ASP A 57 -7.12 9.33 19.28
CA ASP A 57 -7.48 9.70 20.65
C ASP A 57 -6.25 9.83 21.59
N GLY A 58 -5.17 10.43 21.08
CA GLY A 58 -3.90 10.61 21.79
C GLY A 58 -2.99 9.37 21.81
N ILE A 59 -3.45 8.21 21.32
CA ILE A 59 -2.66 6.98 21.24
C ILE A 59 -1.90 6.94 19.91
N ILE A 60 -0.57 6.79 19.99
CA ILE A 60 0.28 6.59 18.81
C ILE A 60 0.05 5.20 18.25
N LEU A 61 -0.43 5.14 17.01
CA LEU A 61 -0.66 3.91 16.26
C LEU A 61 0.58 3.47 15.47
N ARG A 62 1.33 4.44 14.94
CA ARG A 62 2.49 4.21 14.07
C ARG A 62 3.37 5.44 14.01
N VAL A 63 4.68 5.24 13.92
CA VAL A 63 5.68 6.26 13.56
C VAL A 63 6.44 5.77 12.33
N GLN A 64 6.69 6.66 11.37
CA GLN A 64 7.48 6.37 10.17
C GLN A 64 8.40 7.51 9.83
N SER A 65 9.57 7.21 9.26
CA SER A 65 10.38 8.25 8.62
C SER A 65 9.72 8.72 7.32
N LEU A 66 9.81 10.02 7.01
CA LEU A 66 9.37 10.58 5.74
C LEU A 66 10.12 9.95 4.57
N GLN A 67 11.39 9.59 4.76
CA GLN A 67 12.18 8.92 3.74
C GLN A 67 11.58 7.56 3.35
N ASP A 68 11.09 6.78 4.31
CA ASP A 68 10.42 5.50 4.03
C ASP A 68 9.11 5.72 3.25
N VAL A 69 8.37 6.77 3.60
CA VAL A 69 7.12 7.12 2.93
C VAL A 69 7.35 7.61 1.51
N LEU A 70 8.37 8.45 1.28
CA LEU A 70 8.75 8.89 -0.07
C LEU A 70 9.23 7.71 -0.93
N ASN A 71 9.95 6.77 -0.33
CA ASN A 71 10.44 5.58 -0.98
C ASN A 71 9.34 4.56 -1.31
N ASN A 72 8.26 4.53 -0.53
CA ASN A 72 7.14 3.62 -0.69
C ASN A 72 5.85 4.29 -0.22
N PRO A 73 5.28 5.20 -1.02
CA PRO A 73 4.12 5.96 -0.61
C PRO A 73 2.92 5.04 -0.45
N GLN A 74 2.37 5.00 0.76
CA GLN A 74 1.22 4.17 1.09
C GLN A 74 0.05 5.03 1.47
N ASN A 75 -1.08 4.73 0.84
CA ASN A 75 -2.36 5.29 1.22
C ASN A 75 -3.03 4.29 2.16
N PHE A 76 -2.75 4.40 3.45
CA PHE A 76 -3.40 3.55 4.43
C PHE A 76 -4.86 3.96 4.58
N THR A 77 -5.76 3.09 4.13
CA THR A 77 -7.20 3.21 4.36
C THR A 77 -7.69 2.26 5.44
N ASN A 78 -6.83 1.38 5.94
CA ASN A 78 -7.17 0.35 6.92
C ASN A 78 -6.31 0.48 8.20
N LEU A 79 -6.97 0.48 9.36
CA LEU A 79 -6.29 0.63 10.65
C LEU A 79 -5.27 -0.50 10.93
N GLU A 80 -5.62 -1.74 10.59
CA GLU A 80 -4.76 -2.89 10.85
C GLU A 80 -3.45 -2.80 10.05
N GLN A 81 -3.50 -2.32 8.80
CA GLN A 81 -2.30 -2.05 8.01
C GLN A 81 -1.43 -0.96 8.64
N ILE A 82 -2.03 0.12 9.13
CA ILE A 82 -1.30 1.20 9.82
C ILE A 82 -0.50 0.61 10.97
N GLN A 83 -1.12 -0.24 11.78
CA GLN A 83 -0.49 -0.82 12.96
C GLN A 83 0.54 -1.92 12.62
N LYS A 84 0.25 -2.78 11.63
CA LYS A 84 0.95 -4.06 11.47
C LYS A 84 1.90 -4.12 10.26
N LEU A 85 1.64 -3.35 9.20
CA LEU A 85 2.42 -3.46 7.97
C LEU A 85 3.72 -2.68 8.04
N GLN A 86 4.85 -3.33 7.80
CA GLN A 86 6.15 -2.68 7.66
C GLN A 86 6.82 -3.11 6.36
N TRP A 87 7.49 -2.19 5.68
CA TRP A 87 8.29 -2.51 4.50
C TRP A 87 9.76 -2.36 4.84
N LYS A 88 10.57 -3.32 4.40
CA LYS A 88 12.02 -3.26 4.52
C LYS A 88 12.66 -3.51 3.17
N LYS A 89 13.73 -2.78 2.89
CA LYS A 89 14.60 -3.00 1.75
C LYS A 89 15.77 -3.87 2.19
N GLU A 90 16.04 -4.93 1.46
CA GLU A 90 17.29 -5.69 1.60
C GLU A 90 18.40 -4.91 0.90
N ASN A 91 19.61 -4.94 1.46
CA ASN A 91 20.76 -4.20 0.94
C ASN A 91 21.01 -4.46 -0.54
N GLU A 92 21.64 -3.49 -1.20
CA GLU A 92 22.00 -3.54 -2.62
C GLU A 92 22.81 -4.80 -2.94
N ILE A 93 22.30 -5.62 -3.85
CA ILE A 93 22.98 -6.85 -4.30
C ILE A 93 23.80 -6.48 -5.54
N ASN A 94 25.12 -6.34 -5.38
CA ASN A 94 26.13 -6.09 -6.43
C ASN A 94 26.27 -4.63 -6.91
N MET A 95 27.12 -4.42 -7.93
CA MET A 95 27.30 -3.13 -8.64
C MET A 95 26.05 -2.65 -9.41
N MET A 96 25.03 -3.51 -9.52
CA MET A 96 23.74 -3.13 -10.06
C MET A 96 22.87 -2.68 -8.89
N LYS A 97 22.26 -1.49 -9.01
CA LYS A 97 21.37 -0.87 -8.00
C LYS A 97 20.04 -1.62 -7.83
N ILE A 98 20.13 -2.92 -7.53
CA ILE A 98 19.01 -3.84 -7.33
C ILE A 98 18.74 -3.91 -5.84
N VAL A 99 17.55 -3.46 -5.46
CA VAL A 99 17.09 -3.44 -4.07
C VAL A 99 15.84 -4.29 -3.96
N LYS A 100 15.89 -5.35 -3.14
CA LYS A 100 14.73 -6.20 -2.89
C LYS A 100 13.86 -5.58 -1.82
N SER A 101 12.55 -5.52 -2.06
CA SER A 101 11.55 -5.03 -1.11
C SER A 101 10.82 -6.20 -0.47
N MET A 102 10.62 -6.16 0.85
CA MET A 102 9.90 -7.18 1.61
C MET A 102 8.87 -6.53 2.52
N ALA A 103 7.70 -7.16 2.63
CA ALA A 103 6.67 -6.75 3.58
C ALA A 103 6.70 -7.64 4.83
N PHE A 104 6.46 -7.01 5.98
CA PHE A 104 6.27 -7.63 7.27
C PHE A 104 4.88 -7.30 7.79
N TRP A 105 4.21 -8.28 8.38
CA TRP A 105 2.94 -8.13 9.05
C TRP A 105 3.08 -8.53 10.50
N ASN A 106 2.96 -7.57 11.40
CA ASN A 106 3.14 -7.78 12.85
C ASN A 106 4.48 -8.47 13.17
N GLY A 107 5.57 -7.96 12.57
CA GLY A 107 6.91 -8.51 12.72
C GLY A 107 7.22 -9.79 11.94
N LYS A 108 6.22 -10.44 11.33
CA LYS A 108 6.42 -11.65 10.51
C LYS A 108 6.58 -11.31 9.04
N VAL A 109 7.55 -11.92 8.35
CA VAL A 109 7.72 -11.74 6.89
C VAL A 109 6.50 -12.31 6.16
N LEU A 110 5.90 -11.51 5.28
CA LEU A 110 4.89 -11.98 4.34
C LEU A 110 5.57 -12.68 3.15
N LYS A 111 5.37 -14.00 3.03
CA LYS A 111 6.06 -14.81 2.02
C LYS A 111 5.77 -14.32 0.60
N ASP A 112 6.84 -14.15 -0.16
CA ASP A 112 6.90 -13.65 -1.53
C ASP A 112 6.20 -12.30 -1.76
N VAL A 113 5.89 -11.52 -0.72
CA VAL A 113 5.33 -10.17 -0.88
C VAL A 113 6.46 -9.17 -1.07
N GLY A 114 6.34 -8.38 -2.14
CA GLY A 114 7.35 -7.43 -2.60
C GLY A 114 7.83 -7.73 -4.00
N GLY A 115 9.05 -7.31 -4.30
CA GLY A 115 9.66 -7.37 -5.63
C GLY A 115 11.00 -6.64 -5.63
N TYR A 116 11.48 -6.24 -6.80
CA TYR A 116 12.78 -5.60 -6.95
C TYR A 116 12.66 -4.19 -7.53
N PHE A 117 13.46 -3.30 -6.98
CA PHE A 117 13.73 -2.01 -7.57
C PHE A 117 15.01 -2.09 -8.40
N LEU A 118 14.99 -1.53 -9.60
CA LEU A 118 16.15 -1.27 -10.44
C LEU A 118 16.22 0.25 -10.65
N ASP A 119 17.34 0.87 -10.26
CA ASP A 119 17.53 2.32 -10.32
C ASP A 119 16.41 3.11 -9.62
N GLY A 120 15.94 2.58 -8.49
CA GLY A 120 14.85 3.18 -7.71
C GLY A 120 13.45 2.99 -8.29
N GLN A 121 13.31 2.23 -9.38
CA GLN A 121 12.02 1.96 -10.01
C GLN A 121 11.63 0.49 -9.86
N LYS A 122 10.36 0.21 -9.54
CA LYS A 122 9.80 -1.14 -9.53
C LYS A 122 9.96 -1.77 -10.92
N GLN A 123 10.52 -2.98 -10.94
CA GLN A 123 10.76 -3.76 -12.14
C GLN A 123 10.41 -5.24 -11.92
N GLY A 124 9.96 -5.91 -12.97
CA GLY A 124 9.71 -7.36 -12.99
C GLY A 124 8.46 -7.76 -12.22
N PHE A 125 8.44 -8.99 -11.72
CA PHE A 125 7.29 -9.52 -10.99
C PHE A 125 7.19 -8.95 -9.57
N TRP A 126 5.98 -8.58 -9.19
CA TRP A 126 5.63 -8.08 -7.87
C TRP A 126 4.42 -8.80 -7.33
N ARG A 127 4.44 -9.04 -6.01
CA ARG A 127 3.25 -9.41 -5.23
C ARG A 127 2.99 -8.27 -4.25
N GLU A 128 1.84 -7.63 -4.39
CA GLU A 128 1.42 -6.51 -3.57
C GLU A 128 0.26 -6.92 -2.67
N ILE A 129 0.18 -6.35 -1.48
CA ILE A 129 -1.05 -6.39 -0.68
C ILE A 129 -2.07 -5.39 -1.27
N ILE A 130 -3.36 -5.67 -1.11
CA ILE A 130 -4.41 -4.71 -1.46
C ILE A 130 -4.55 -3.59 -0.41
N ASP A 131 -5.19 -2.48 -0.76
CA ASP A 131 -5.44 -1.33 0.12
C ASP A 131 -6.21 -1.70 1.40
N ASN A 132 -7.05 -2.74 1.37
CA ASN A 132 -7.82 -3.21 2.52
C ASN A 132 -7.34 -4.60 3.00
N TYR A 133 -6.03 -4.84 2.94
CA TYR A 133 -5.45 -6.08 3.46
C TYR A 133 -5.62 -6.12 4.99
N TRP A 134 -6.02 -7.27 5.51
CA TRP A 134 -6.26 -7.49 6.93
C TRP A 134 -6.02 -8.97 7.25
N SER A 135 -5.85 -9.30 8.52
CA SER A 135 -5.42 -10.66 8.93
C SER A 135 -6.40 -11.77 8.55
N GLN A 136 -7.67 -11.44 8.30
CA GLN A 136 -8.70 -12.42 7.91
C GLN A 136 -8.88 -12.53 6.39
N ALA A 137 -8.49 -11.51 5.60
CA ALA A 137 -8.46 -11.61 4.15
C ALA A 137 -7.09 -11.23 3.61
N GLU A 138 -6.23 -12.26 3.52
CA GLU A 138 -4.89 -12.20 2.98
C GLU A 138 -4.91 -12.14 1.44
N VAL A 139 -5.48 -11.05 0.90
CA VAL A 139 -5.62 -10.85 -0.54
C VAL A 139 -4.39 -10.13 -1.09
N TYR A 140 -3.77 -10.73 -2.10
CA TYR A 140 -2.63 -10.14 -2.80
C TYR A 140 -2.98 -9.88 -4.26
N VAL A 141 -2.25 -8.96 -4.90
CA VAL A 141 -2.26 -8.79 -6.35
C VAL A 141 -0.88 -9.09 -6.89
N ILE A 142 -0.82 -9.99 -7.85
CA ILE A 142 0.43 -10.35 -8.53
C ILE A 142 0.42 -9.83 -9.97
N GLY A 143 1.55 -9.33 -10.42
CA GLY A 143 1.70 -8.86 -11.80
C GLY A 143 3.11 -8.35 -12.06
N GLU A 144 3.29 -7.68 -13.20
CA GLU A 144 4.58 -7.18 -13.63
C GLU A 144 4.63 -5.66 -13.63
N TYR A 145 5.75 -5.12 -13.18
CA TYR A 145 6.14 -3.73 -13.30
C TYR A 145 7.21 -3.55 -14.36
N ASN A 146 7.09 -2.48 -15.16
CA ASN A 146 8.12 -1.99 -16.04
C ASN A 146 8.32 -0.50 -15.80
N LYS A 147 9.46 -0.09 -15.23
CA LYS A 147 9.77 1.31 -14.91
C LYS A 147 8.66 1.99 -14.10
N ASN A 148 8.33 1.42 -12.94
CA ASN A 148 7.23 1.84 -12.07
C ASN A 148 5.81 1.73 -12.65
N LYS A 149 5.61 1.26 -13.88
CA LYS A 149 4.27 1.08 -14.47
C LYS A 149 3.82 -0.36 -14.37
N LYS A 150 2.60 -0.60 -13.90
CA LYS A 150 1.94 -1.91 -13.98
C LYS A 150 1.71 -2.26 -15.45
N VAL A 151 2.15 -3.43 -15.89
CA VAL A 151 1.97 -3.92 -17.27
C VAL A 151 1.38 -5.33 -17.26
N GLY A 152 0.76 -5.73 -18.37
CA GLY A 152 0.27 -7.08 -18.56
C GLY A 152 -0.92 -7.44 -17.66
N VAL A 153 -1.04 -8.72 -17.33
CA VAL A 153 -2.15 -9.25 -16.52
C VAL A 153 -1.79 -9.17 -15.03
N TRP A 154 -2.72 -8.65 -14.25
CA TRP A 154 -2.66 -8.58 -12.79
C TRP A 154 -3.74 -9.48 -12.20
N LYS A 155 -3.36 -10.37 -11.29
CA LYS A 155 -4.25 -11.38 -10.69
C LYS A 155 -4.46 -11.10 -9.22
N TYR A 156 -5.71 -11.08 -8.77
CA TYR A 156 -6.06 -11.03 -7.36
C TYR A 156 -6.12 -12.45 -6.81
N ILE A 157 -5.33 -12.74 -5.79
CA ILE A 157 -5.16 -14.07 -5.20
C ILE A 157 -5.68 -14.05 -3.76
N PHE A 158 -6.56 -15.00 -3.43
CA PHE A 158 -7.04 -15.27 -2.08
C PHE A 158 -7.02 -16.78 -1.83
N HIS A 159 -6.31 -17.22 -0.78
CA HIS A 159 -6.10 -18.64 -0.49
C HIS A 159 -5.70 -19.47 -1.73
N ASN A 160 -4.70 -18.97 -2.47
CA ASN A 160 -4.20 -19.55 -3.74
C ASN A 160 -5.20 -19.60 -4.92
N ASN A 161 -6.40 -19.06 -4.75
CA ASN A 161 -7.40 -18.96 -5.82
C ASN A 161 -7.38 -17.58 -6.48
N ILE A 162 -7.54 -17.55 -7.80
CA ILE A 162 -7.71 -16.30 -8.54
C ILE A 162 -9.16 -15.84 -8.36
N ILE A 163 -9.34 -14.74 -7.62
CA ILE A 163 -10.66 -14.14 -7.36
C ILE A 163 -10.98 -12.98 -8.29
N GLY A 164 -9.99 -12.47 -9.02
CA GLY A 164 -10.16 -11.38 -9.98
C GLY A 164 -8.96 -11.21 -10.91
N LEU A 165 -9.21 -10.56 -12.04
CA LEU A 165 -8.21 -10.24 -13.05
C LEU A 165 -8.34 -8.78 -13.47
N GLY A 166 -7.20 -8.17 -13.77
CA GLY A 166 -7.09 -6.88 -14.43
C GLY A 166 -5.99 -6.93 -15.47
N GLN A 167 -6.04 -6.02 -16.44
CA GLN A 167 -5.01 -5.93 -17.46
C GLN A 167 -4.58 -4.47 -17.64
N TYR A 168 -3.29 -4.29 -17.88
CA TYR A 168 -2.68 -3.00 -18.18
C TYR A 168 -1.92 -3.07 -19.51
N ASN A 169 -1.96 -1.97 -20.26
CA ASN A 169 -1.08 -1.79 -21.41
C ASN A 169 0.33 -1.36 -20.97
N TYR A 170 1.27 -1.25 -21.91
CA TYR A 170 2.65 -0.82 -21.65
C TYR A 170 2.79 0.63 -21.13
N GLN A 171 1.74 1.44 -21.26
CA GLN A 171 1.70 2.79 -20.72
C GLN A 171 1.21 2.82 -19.26
N GLY A 172 0.87 1.68 -18.67
CA GLY A 172 0.33 1.59 -17.31
C GLY A 172 -1.17 1.90 -17.23
N GLN A 173 -1.86 1.98 -18.36
CA GLN A 173 -3.29 2.24 -18.40
C GLN A 173 -4.07 0.93 -18.32
N ARG A 174 -5.14 0.93 -17.54
CA ARG A 174 -6.08 -0.18 -17.44
C ARG A 174 -6.74 -0.44 -18.80
N ILE A 175 -6.72 -1.68 -19.25
CA ILE A 175 -7.44 -2.14 -20.44
C ILE A 175 -8.44 -3.24 -20.03
N ALA A 176 -9.52 -3.38 -20.81
CA ALA A 176 -10.66 -4.28 -20.55
C ALA A 176 -11.53 -3.95 -19.30
N LYS A 177 -12.64 -4.70 -19.15
CA LYS A 177 -13.50 -4.63 -17.97
C LYS A 177 -12.80 -5.29 -16.78
N TRP A 178 -12.68 -4.53 -15.70
CA TRP A 178 -12.17 -5.02 -14.42
C TRP A 178 -13.30 -5.71 -13.69
N ILE A 179 -13.14 -7.00 -13.37
CA ILE A 179 -14.03 -7.68 -12.44
C ILE A 179 -13.71 -7.11 -11.06
N GLN A 180 -14.57 -6.23 -10.54
CA GLN A 180 -14.35 -5.70 -9.20
C GLN A 180 -14.71 -6.80 -8.20
N LEU A 181 -13.87 -7.00 -7.18
CA LEU A 181 -14.11 -8.04 -6.17
C LEU A 181 -15.49 -7.87 -5.50
N ARG A 182 -15.93 -6.63 -5.29
CA ARG A 182 -17.25 -6.31 -4.74
C ARG A 182 -18.41 -6.95 -5.51
N ASP A 183 -18.27 -7.13 -6.82
CA ASP A 183 -19.30 -7.70 -7.69
C ASP A 183 -19.49 -9.22 -7.41
N ARG A 184 -18.52 -9.87 -6.74
CA ARG A 184 -18.58 -11.30 -6.40
C ARG A 184 -18.93 -11.59 -4.94
N PHE A 185 -18.85 -10.60 -4.06
CA PHE A 185 -19.07 -10.78 -2.61
C PHE A 185 -20.34 -10.08 -2.09
N SER A 186 -21.19 -9.59 -2.99
CA SER A 186 -22.53 -9.08 -2.65
C SER A 186 -23.52 -10.25 -2.71
N ASN A 187 -23.64 -11.01 -1.62
CA ASN A 187 -24.75 -11.95 -1.42
C ASN A 187 -25.90 -11.25 -0.69
#